data_AF-A0A847X8U3-F1
#
_entry.id   AF-A0A847X8U3-F1
#
_cell.length_a   1.000
_cell.length_b   1.000
_cell.length_c   1.000
_cell.angle_alpha   90.00
_cell.angle_beta   90.00
_cell.angle_gamma   90.00
#
_symmetry.space_group_name_H-M   'P 1'
#
loop_
_entity.id
_entity.type
_entity.pdbx_description
1 polymer ?
#
loop_
_entity_poly.entity_id
_entity_poly.type
_entity_poly.pdbx_seq_one_letter_code
_entity_poly.pdbx_strand_id
1 'polypeptide(L)'
;MKREKKFILLAHCILNCNSKVEGLSSYSSGICTLVSKLLLQGYGIIQLPCIEMEMLGIKRWGVVKEQLDYPAFREKCRELLQP
;
A
#
# COMPACT_ATOMS: atom_id res chain seq x y z
N MET A 1 9.25 26.41 -12.68
CA MET A 1 8.79 25.39 -11.69
C MET A 1 9.36 24.02 -12.10
N LYS A 2 10.25 23.40 -11.30
CA LYS A 2 10.90 22.10 -11.61
C LYS A 2 10.05 20.89 -11.20
N ARG A 3 8.78 20.80 -11.63
CA ARG A 3 7.92 19.65 -11.34
C ARG A 3 7.67 18.87 -12.63
N GLU A 4 8.24 17.67 -12.75
CA GLU A 4 8.16 16.84 -13.96
C GLU A 4 6.84 16.07 -14.12
N LYS A 5 5.91 16.20 -13.15
CA LYS A 5 4.59 15.53 -13.12
C LYS A 5 4.64 14.00 -13.32
N LYS A 6 5.77 13.36 -13.02
CA LYS A 6 5.92 11.91 -12.98
C LYS A 6 5.47 11.41 -11.62
N PHE A 7 4.50 10.51 -11.59
CA PHE A 7 3.99 9.93 -10.35
C PHE A 7 3.91 8.42 -10.44
N ILE A 8 4.06 7.76 -9.30
CA ILE A 8 3.83 6.33 -9.13
C ILE A 8 2.89 6.08 -7.96
N LEU A 9 2.00 5.11 -8.13
CA LEU A 9 1.16 4.60 -7.06
C LEU A 9 1.89 3.44 -6.38
N LEU A 10 2.03 3.48 -5.06
CA LEU A 10 2.63 2.39 -4.28
C LEU A 10 1.62 1.81 -3.29
N ALA A 11 1.64 0.50 -3.13
CA ALA A 11 0.93 -0.16 -2.04
C ALA A 11 1.48 0.33 -0.68
N HIS A 12 0.59 0.44 0.31
CA HIS A 12 0.91 1.00 1.63
C HIS A 12 2.14 0.36 2.28
N CYS A 13 2.24 -0.97 2.19
CA CYS A 13 3.29 -1.77 2.82
C CYS A 13 4.70 -1.54 2.24
N ILE A 14 4.81 -0.93 1.06
CA ILE A 14 6.11 -0.57 0.46
C ILE A 14 6.76 0.59 1.22
N LEU A 15 5.98 1.55 1.71
CA LEU A 15 6.48 2.68 2.50
C LEU A 15 6.39 2.44 4.01
N ASN A 16 5.42 1.64 4.45
CA ASN A 16 5.18 1.35 5.86
C ASN A 16 4.92 -0.14 6.09
N CYS A 17 5.98 -0.91 6.38
CA CYS A 17 5.89 -2.34 6.61
C CYS A 17 5.03 -2.72 7.81
N ASN A 18 4.76 -1.79 8.74
CA ASN A 18 3.88 -2.04 9.88
C ASN A 18 2.42 -2.23 9.45
N SER A 19 2.09 -2.00 8.17
CA SER A 19 0.79 -2.35 7.58
C SER A 19 0.70 -3.77 7.04
N LYS A 20 1.81 -4.51 7.05
CA LYS A 20 1.84 -5.92 6.69
C LYS A 20 1.35 -6.76 7.87
N VAL A 21 0.91 -7.98 7.58
CA VAL A 21 0.56 -8.98 8.60
C VAL A 21 1.67 -9.07 9.65
N GLU A 22 1.26 -9.08 10.92
CA GLU A 22 2.15 -9.18 12.08
C GLU A 22 3.12 -10.38 11.91
N GLY A 23 4.41 -10.14 12.13
CA GLY A 23 5.46 -11.16 11.98
C GLY A 23 5.91 -11.48 10.55
N LEU A 24 5.27 -10.94 9.51
CA LEU A 24 5.65 -11.20 8.10
C LEU A 24 6.49 -10.09 7.45
N SER A 25 6.88 -9.06 8.20
CA SER A 25 7.78 -8.02 7.70
C SER A 25 9.24 -8.46 7.81
N SER A 26 9.96 -8.38 6.70
CA SER A 26 11.43 -8.55 6.66
C SER A 26 12.19 -7.22 6.77
N TYR A 27 11.47 -6.11 6.89
CA TYR A 27 12.02 -4.75 6.97
C TYR A 27 11.57 -4.07 8.26
N SER A 28 12.35 -3.12 8.76
CA SER A 28 12.01 -2.31 9.94
C SER A 28 11.19 -1.06 9.60
N SER A 29 11.07 -0.68 8.32
CA SER A 29 10.35 0.53 7.87
C SER A 29 9.70 0.34 6.49
N GLY A 30 10.15 1.03 5.45
CA GLY A 30 9.74 0.76 4.06
C GLY A 30 10.80 -0.07 3.33
N ILE A 31 10.54 -0.37 2.06
CA ILE A 31 11.56 -0.92 1.15
C ILE A 31 12.46 0.26 0.70
N CYS A 32 13.35 0.71 1.58
CA CYS A 32 14.16 1.92 1.37
C CYS A 32 14.91 1.93 0.02
N THR A 33 15.43 0.79 -0.41
CA THR A 33 16.15 0.68 -1.69
C THR A 33 15.27 1.01 -2.89
N LEU A 34 14.02 0.55 -2.90
CA LEU A 34 13.05 0.84 -3.95
C LEU A 34 12.61 2.31 -3.92
N VAL A 35 12.25 2.80 -2.73
CA VAL A 35 11.75 4.17 -2.53
C VAL A 35 12.81 5.19 -2.93
N SER A 36 14.05 5.03 -2.46
CA SER A 36 15.15 5.92 -2.81
C SER A 36 15.43 5.91 -4.31
N LYS A 37 15.37 4.74 -4.96
CA LYS A 37 15.58 4.65 -6.41
C LYS A 37 14.50 5.40 -7.20
N LEU A 38 13.23 5.29 -6.80
CA LEU A 38 12.12 6.00 -7.45
C LEU A 38 12.28 7.52 -7.31
N LEU A 39 12.65 7.99 -6.12
CA LEU A 39 12.88 9.41 -5.86
C LEU A 39 14.07 9.95 -6.68
N LEU A 40 15.19 9.21 -6.74
CA LEU A 40 16.37 9.59 -7.53
C LEU A 40 16.08 9.61 -9.04
N GLN A 41 15.10 8.83 -9.52
CA GLN A 41 14.63 8.85 -10.90
C GLN A 41 13.61 9.97 -11.19
N GLY A 42 13.27 10.79 -10.18
CA GLY A 42 12.37 11.93 -10.32
C GLY A 42 10.88 11.61 -10.23
N TYR A 43 10.50 10.44 -9.70
CA TYR A 43 9.09 10.10 -9.47
C TYR A 43 8.58 10.69 -8.15
N GLY A 44 7.45 11.38 -8.20
CA GLY A 44 6.61 11.63 -7.03
C GLY A 44 5.87 10.36 -6.62
N ILE A 45 5.67 10.15 -5.32
CA ILE A 45 5.04 8.94 -4.79
C ILE A 45 3.67 9.29 -4.23
N ILE A 46 2.66 8.53 -4.64
CA ILE A 46 1.32 8.53 -4.04
C ILE A 46 1.14 7.15 -3.39
N GLN A 47 0.99 7.14 -2.07
CA GLN A 47 0.71 5.92 -1.32
C GLN A 47 -0.78 5.62 -1.38
N LEU A 48 -1.15 4.41 -1.81
CA LEU A 48 -2.51 3.93 -1.73
C LEU A 48 -2.82 3.38 -0.34
N PRO A 49 -4.05 3.57 0.17
CA PRO A 49 -4.46 3.00 1.44
C PRO A 49 -4.45 1.45 1.41
N CYS A 50 -4.24 0.83 2.57
CA CYS A 50 -4.26 -0.62 2.72
C CYS A 50 -5.65 -1.13 3.10
N ILE A 51 -6.45 -1.55 2.12
CA ILE A 51 -7.78 -2.14 2.38
C ILE A 51 -7.69 -3.34 3.33
N GLU A 52 -6.67 -4.19 3.19
CA GLU A 52 -6.51 -5.37 4.04
C GLU A 52 -6.29 -4.99 5.50
N MET A 53 -5.56 -3.91 5.76
CA MET A 53 -5.39 -3.41 7.13
C MET A 53 -6.66 -2.75 7.65
N GLU A 54 -7.35 -1.97 6.83
CA GLU A 54 -8.61 -1.29 7.20
C GLU A 54 -9.71 -2.30 7.58
N MET A 55 -9.89 -3.34 6.77
CA MET A 55 -10.99 -4.28 6.92
C MET A 55 -10.66 -5.48 7.81
N LEU A 56 -9.40 -5.94 7.83
CA LEU A 56 -9.02 -7.20 8.48
C LEU A 56 -8.05 -7.01 9.65
N GLY A 57 -7.46 -5.81 9.77
CA GLY A 57 -6.49 -5.50 10.83
C GLY A 57 -5.11 -6.16 10.63
N ILE A 58 -4.19 -5.82 11.55
CA ILE A 58 -2.79 -6.27 11.48
C ILE A 58 -2.60 -7.76 11.84
N LYS A 59 -3.50 -8.31 12.66
CA LYS A 59 -3.47 -9.71 13.15
C LYS A 59 -4.15 -10.71 12.21
N ARG A 60 -4.52 -10.30 11.00
CA ARG A 60 -5.11 -11.17 9.97
C ARG A 60 -4.14 -12.26 9.54
N TRP A 61 -4.65 -13.35 8.97
CA TRP A 61 -3.82 -14.33 8.26
C TRP A 61 -3.68 -14.00 6.76
N GLY A 62 -2.93 -14.82 6.04
CA GLY A 62 -2.84 -14.74 4.58
C GLY A 62 -4.18 -15.04 3.92
N VAL A 63 -4.72 -14.05 3.22
CA VAL A 63 -5.99 -14.14 2.50
C VAL A 63 -5.74 -14.12 0.99
N VAL A 64 -6.51 -14.92 0.25
CA VAL A 64 -6.47 -14.91 -1.22
C VAL A 64 -7.57 -14.01 -1.77
N LYS A 65 -7.42 -13.60 -3.04
CA LYS A 65 -8.34 -12.69 -3.72
C LYS A 65 -9.80 -13.20 -3.65
N GLU A 66 -10.00 -14.50 -3.84
CA GLU A 66 -11.31 -15.14 -3.88
C GLU A 66 -12.03 -15.05 -2.53
N GLN A 67 -11.29 -15.05 -1.41
CA GLN A 67 -11.86 -14.85 -0.07
C GLN A 67 -12.29 -13.41 0.18
N LEU A 68 -11.72 -12.45 -0.55
CA LEU A 68 -12.03 -11.02 -0.46
C LEU A 68 -13.01 -10.56 -1.54
N ASP A 69 -13.46 -11.45 -2.43
CA ASP A 69 -14.33 -11.09 -3.54
C ASP A 69 -15.81 -11.09 -3.17
N TYR A 70 -16.17 -10.26 -2.18
CA TYR A 70 -17.55 -10.05 -1.77
C TYR A 70 -17.96 -8.57 -1.86
N PRO A 71 -19.26 -8.26 -2.04
CA PRO A 71 -19.72 -6.91 -2.35
C PRO A 71 -19.23 -5.82 -1.39
N ALA A 72 -19.31 -6.06 -0.08
CA ALA A 72 -18.89 -5.09 0.93
C ALA A 72 -17.38 -4.77 0.89
N PHE A 73 -16.51 -5.75 0.62
CA PHE A 73 -15.07 -5.50 0.47
C PHE A 73 -14.79 -4.63 -0.77
N ARG A 74 -15.43 -4.96 -1.90
CA ARG A 74 -15.31 -4.20 -3.15
C ARG A 74 -15.84 -2.78 -3.03
N GLU A 75 -16.92 -2.60 -2.29
CA GLU A 75 -17.47 -1.29 -1.97
C GLU A 75 -16.50 -0.47 -1.13
N LYS A 76 -15.96 -1.05 -0.05
CA LYS A 76 -14.98 -0.35 0.79
C LYS A 76 -13.69 0.00 0.02
N CYS A 77 -13.23 -0.85 -0.91
CA CYS A 77 -12.14 -0.48 -1.82
C CYS A 77 -12.44 0.78 -2.64
N ARG A 78 -13.67 0.93 -3.14
CA ARG A 78 -14.08 2.11 -3.93
C ARG A 78 -14.23 3.35 -3.07
N GLU A 79 -14.73 3.19 -1.84
CA GLU A 79 -14.85 4.26 -0.85
C GLU A 79 -13.47 4.82 -0.48
N LEU A 80 -12.50 3.96 -0.17
CA LEU A 80 -11.13 4.34 0.20
C LEU A 80 -10.35 5.07 -0.89
N LEU A 81 -10.78 4.96 -2.16
CA LEU A 81 -10.15 5.61 -3.30
C LEU A 81 -10.85 6.92 -3.70
N GLN A 82 -11.90 7.34 -2.99
CA GLN A 82 -12.52 8.64 -3.23
C GLN A 82 -11.55 9.78 -2.84
N PRO A 83 -11.52 10.91 -3.57
CA PRO A 83 -10.68 12.06 -3.27
C PRO A 83 -11.01 12.78 -1.96
#